data_AF-A0A4Z0V3G3-F1
#
_entry.id   AF-A0A4Z0V3G3-F1
#
_cell.length_a   1.000
_cell.length_b   1.000
_cell.length_c   1.000
_cell.angle_alpha   90.00
_cell.angle_beta   90.00
_cell.angle_gamma   90.00
#
_symmetry.space_group_name_H-M   'P 1'
#
loop_
_entity.id
_entity.type
_entity.pdbx_description
1 polymer ?
#
loop_
_entity_poly.entity_id
_entity_poly.type
_entity_poly.pdbx_seq_one_letter_code
_entity_poly.pdbx_strand_id
1 'polypeptide(L)'
;MRLSDYYMYLLRICVTNSEYEEDFCQWFKTESSYTLDKVRIGEGCHSNTMVLGDDLISTHAGIASNLIRNHNYNNQNNEIYLSFLDYDWPGSCHTDRISLPDFKQYDVDSSEWKVRLPKDLEDLIRVQSRRAGKNETGGYLMGCWDIKRKVVYILHTFVPTDIRGTHSKLTLGTGGWKNEIDRVQKLTSGSLRYIGDWHSHPKGSTKMSNIDVESCATTLYSEMDNNRFLCLICNNDQLSFNIISLNT
;
A
#
# COMPACT_ATOMS: atom_id res chain seq x y z
N MET A 1 -0.11 9.71 -12.08
CA MET A 1 -0.37 8.34 -11.60
C MET A 1 0.47 7.31 -12.34
N ARG A 2 0.83 6.19 -11.71
CA ARG A 2 1.51 5.02 -12.33
C ARG A 2 0.56 3.83 -12.35
N LEU A 3 0.70 2.91 -13.32
CA LEU A 3 -0.11 1.69 -13.36
C LEU A 3 0.00 0.86 -12.07
N SER A 4 1.19 0.81 -11.48
CA SER A 4 1.41 0.10 -10.20
C SER A 4 0.61 0.68 -9.04
N ASP A 5 0.31 1.99 -9.05
CA ASP A 5 -0.47 2.62 -7.98
C ASP A 5 -1.90 2.08 -7.93
N TYR A 6 -2.47 1.71 -9.09
CA TYR A 6 -3.81 1.13 -9.17
C TYR A 6 -3.85 -0.23 -8.47
N TYR A 7 -2.90 -1.13 -8.76
CA TYR A 7 -2.79 -2.42 -8.08
C TYR A 7 -2.55 -2.25 -6.56
N MET A 8 -1.65 -1.33 -6.19
CA MET A 8 -1.37 -1.03 -4.79
C MET A 8 -2.58 -0.44 -4.06
N TYR A 9 -3.42 0.31 -4.76
CA TYR A 9 -4.68 0.80 -4.21
C TYR A 9 -5.68 -0.34 -4.01
N LEU A 10 -5.85 -1.25 -4.97
CA LEU A 10 -6.69 -2.44 -4.79
C LEU A 10 -6.25 -3.28 -3.57
N LEU A 11 -4.93 -3.42 -3.38
CA LEU A 11 -4.40 -4.08 -2.19
C LEU A 11 -4.69 -3.33 -0.89
N ARG A 12 -4.66 -1.99 -0.94
CA ARG A 12 -5.01 -1.14 0.20
C ARG A 12 -6.49 -1.22 0.55
N ILE A 13 -7.38 -1.38 -0.44
CA ILE A 13 -8.83 -1.50 -0.23
C ILE A 13 -9.14 -2.59 0.81
N CYS A 14 -8.39 -3.70 0.78
CA CYS A 14 -8.47 -4.81 1.75
C CYS A 14 -8.31 -4.41 3.22
N VAL A 15 -7.77 -3.22 3.54
CA VAL A 15 -7.49 -2.82 4.92
C VAL A 15 -8.15 -1.49 5.32
N THR A 16 -9.02 -0.97 4.46
CA THR A 16 -9.66 0.35 4.63
C THR A 16 -11.14 0.30 5.03
N ASN A 17 -11.71 -0.87 5.31
CA ASN A 17 -13.14 -1.07 5.60
C ASN A 17 -14.05 -0.51 4.50
N SER A 18 -13.63 -0.64 3.24
CA SER A 18 -14.45 -0.27 2.08
C SER A 18 -15.54 -1.30 1.83
N GLU A 19 -16.58 -0.95 1.08
CA GLU A 19 -17.61 -1.91 0.63
C GLU A 19 -17.04 -3.09 -0.19
N TYR A 20 -15.88 -2.89 -0.84
CA TYR A 20 -15.21 -3.92 -1.64
C TYR A 20 -14.19 -4.77 -0.87
N GLU A 21 -14.06 -4.58 0.46
CA GLU A 21 -12.98 -5.22 1.23
C GLU A 21 -13.02 -6.75 1.11
N GLU A 22 -14.20 -7.35 1.27
CA GLU A 22 -14.37 -8.81 1.22
C GLU A 22 -13.98 -9.39 -0.14
N ASP A 23 -14.42 -8.75 -1.23
CA ASP A 23 -14.15 -9.18 -2.60
C ASP A 23 -12.66 -9.16 -2.93
N PHE A 24 -11.97 -8.05 -2.64
CA PHE A 24 -10.53 -7.96 -2.90
C PHE A 24 -9.72 -8.86 -1.98
N CYS A 25 -10.10 -8.97 -0.70
CA CYS A 25 -9.46 -9.93 0.20
C CYS A 25 -9.55 -11.36 -0.34
N GLN A 26 -10.71 -11.74 -0.87
CA GLN A 26 -10.90 -13.04 -1.48
C GLN A 26 -10.08 -13.18 -2.76
N TRP A 27 -10.09 -12.18 -3.64
CA TRP A 27 -9.28 -12.17 -4.86
C TRP A 27 -7.79 -12.37 -4.54
N PHE A 28 -7.19 -11.59 -3.63
CA PHE A 28 -5.77 -11.75 -3.29
C PHE A 28 -5.44 -13.11 -2.65
N LYS A 29 -6.37 -13.70 -1.88
CA LYS A 29 -6.20 -15.09 -1.39
C LYS A 29 -6.16 -16.06 -2.56
N THR A 30 -7.11 -15.96 -3.48
CA THR A 30 -7.13 -16.85 -4.64
C THR A 30 -5.89 -16.63 -5.50
N GLU A 31 -5.50 -15.39 -5.79
CA GLU A 31 -4.26 -15.03 -6.52
C GLU A 31 -3.01 -15.67 -5.88
N SER A 32 -2.89 -15.59 -4.55
CA SER A 32 -1.75 -16.19 -3.83
C SER A 32 -1.70 -17.73 -3.91
N SER A 33 -2.85 -18.37 -4.11
CA SER A 33 -3.01 -19.82 -4.23
C SER A 33 -3.08 -20.31 -5.68
N TYR A 34 -3.27 -19.40 -6.64
CA TYR A 34 -3.47 -19.74 -8.05
C TYR A 34 -2.17 -20.29 -8.64
N THR A 35 -2.08 -21.61 -8.66
CA THR A 35 -1.29 -22.31 -9.66
C THR A 35 -2.11 -22.29 -10.94
N LEU A 36 -1.82 -21.36 -11.86
CA LEU A 36 -2.39 -21.33 -13.22
C LEU A 36 -2.62 -22.77 -13.72
N ASP A 37 -3.83 -23.13 -14.15
CA ASP A 37 -4.09 -24.42 -14.78
C ASP A 37 -3.31 -24.48 -16.10
N LYS A 38 -2.13 -25.09 -16.02
CA LYS A 38 -1.10 -25.04 -17.06
C LYS A 38 -1.46 -26.04 -18.16
N VAL A 39 -2.08 -25.59 -19.25
CA VAL A 39 -2.12 -26.41 -20.46
C VAL A 39 -0.78 -26.28 -21.17
N ARG A 40 0.01 -27.35 -21.15
CA ARG A 40 1.31 -27.41 -21.82
C ARG A 40 1.07 -27.68 -23.31
N ILE A 41 0.99 -26.62 -24.13
CA ILE A 41 1.04 -26.73 -25.59
C ILE A 41 2.50 -26.60 -26.04
N GLY A 42 2.96 -27.52 -26.89
CA GLY A 42 4.38 -27.81 -27.13
C GLY A 42 5.21 -26.77 -27.88
N GLU A 43 6.52 -26.81 -27.58
CA GLU A 43 7.70 -26.38 -28.35
C GLU A 43 7.71 -24.93 -28.90
N GLY A 44 7.80 -23.95 -27.98
CA GLY A 44 8.25 -22.59 -28.30
C GLY A 44 8.41 -21.75 -27.02
N CYS A 45 9.58 -21.14 -26.81
CA CYS A 45 9.92 -20.40 -25.59
C CYS A 45 8.86 -19.35 -25.20
N HIS A 46 8.23 -19.56 -24.02
CA HIS A 46 7.41 -18.62 -23.24
C HIS A 46 6.02 -18.21 -23.78
N SER A 47 5.17 -19.14 -24.21
CA SER A 47 3.72 -18.86 -24.27
C SER A 47 2.95 -19.64 -23.20
N ASN A 48 2.72 -18.98 -22.05
CA ASN A 48 1.75 -19.43 -21.07
C ASN A 48 0.36 -19.09 -21.63
N THR A 49 -0.49 -20.09 -21.88
CA THR A 49 -1.86 -19.87 -22.37
C THR A 49 -2.87 -20.52 -21.43
N MET A 50 -4.00 -19.84 -21.23
CA MET A 50 -5.14 -20.33 -20.46
C MET A 50 -6.26 -20.67 -21.46
N VAL A 51 -7.03 -21.73 -21.19
CA VAL A 51 -8.24 -22.01 -21.97
C VAL A 51 -9.32 -21.04 -21.51
N LEU A 52 -9.77 -20.16 -22.40
CA LEU A 52 -10.80 -19.16 -22.12
C LEU A 52 -11.81 -19.16 -23.29
N GLY A 53 -13.10 -19.09 -22.97
CA GLY A 53 -14.18 -19.04 -23.96
C GLY A 53 -14.16 -17.74 -24.76
N ASP A 54 -14.50 -17.83 -26.05
CA ASP A 54 -14.59 -16.67 -26.94
C ASP A 54 -15.68 -15.68 -26.52
N ASP A 55 -16.77 -16.20 -25.94
CA ASP A 55 -17.86 -15.44 -25.34
C ASP A 55 -17.39 -14.57 -24.17
N LEU A 56 -16.51 -15.11 -23.30
CA LEU A 56 -15.94 -14.36 -22.17
C LEU A 56 -15.05 -13.21 -22.67
N ILE A 57 -14.16 -13.50 -23.63
CA ILE A 57 -13.26 -12.51 -24.23
C ILE A 57 -14.07 -11.41 -24.91
N SER A 58 -15.02 -11.80 -25.76
CA SER A 58 -15.85 -10.88 -26.54
C SER A 58 -16.70 -9.99 -25.64
N THR A 59 -17.24 -10.53 -24.56
CA THR A 59 -18.06 -9.75 -23.61
C THR A 59 -17.22 -8.70 -22.89
N HIS A 60 -16.08 -9.08 -22.30
CA HIS A 60 -15.19 -8.11 -21.65
C HIS A 60 -14.64 -7.06 -22.63
N ALA A 61 -14.28 -7.47 -23.86
CA ALA A 61 -13.83 -6.54 -24.90
C ALA A 61 -14.93 -5.54 -25.29
N GLY A 62 -16.18 -6.00 -25.40
CA GLY A 62 -17.35 -5.16 -25.67
C GLY A 62 -17.59 -4.12 -24.57
N ILE A 63 -17.53 -4.55 -23.30
CA ILE A 63 -17.64 -3.65 -22.14
C ILE A 63 -16.50 -2.63 -22.13
N ALA A 64 -15.25 -3.07 -22.24
CA ALA A 64 -14.09 -2.19 -22.25
C ALA A 64 -14.16 -1.17 -23.40
N SER A 65 -14.55 -1.60 -24.61
CA SER A 65 -14.75 -0.71 -25.75
C SER A 65 -15.83 0.35 -25.47
N ASN A 66 -16.93 -0.04 -24.84
CA ASN A 66 -17.99 0.88 -24.45
C ASN A 66 -17.49 1.93 -23.44
N LEU A 67 -16.80 1.48 -22.40
CA LEU A 67 -16.24 2.35 -21.36
C LEU A 67 -15.26 3.36 -21.94
N ILE A 68 -14.31 2.90 -22.76
CA ILE A 68 -13.31 3.77 -23.40
C ILE A 68 -14.00 4.80 -24.30
N ARG A 69 -14.96 4.39 -25.13
CA ARG A 69 -15.68 5.30 -26.04
C ARG A 69 -16.48 6.37 -25.30
N ASN A 70 -17.03 6.05 -24.14
CA ASN A 70 -17.85 6.94 -23.34
C ASN A 70 -17.08 7.67 -22.23
N HIS A 71 -15.76 7.45 -22.12
CA HIS A 71 -14.96 8.09 -21.09
C HIS A 71 -14.80 9.59 -21.38
N ASN A 72 -15.05 10.42 -20.36
CA ASN A 72 -14.90 11.87 -20.50
C ASN A 72 -13.44 12.28 -20.32
N TYR A 73 -12.70 12.30 -21.42
CA TYR A 73 -11.27 12.67 -21.44
C TYR A 73 -10.96 14.09 -20.93
N ASN A 74 -11.97 14.97 -20.82
CA ASN A 74 -11.77 16.33 -20.31
C ASN A 74 -11.68 16.38 -18.78
N ASN A 75 -12.07 15.31 -18.07
CA ASN A 75 -11.98 15.23 -16.61
C ASN A 75 -11.16 13.99 -16.23
N GLN A 76 -9.85 14.17 -16.08
CA GLN A 76 -8.92 13.07 -15.75
C GLN A 76 -9.00 12.73 -14.26
N ASN A 77 -10.00 11.92 -13.90
CA ASN A 77 -10.07 11.28 -12.60
C ASN A 77 -9.28 9.96 -12.63
N ASN A 78 -8.65 9.62 -11.51
CA ASN A 78 -8.05 8.30 -11.36
C ASN A 78 -9.17 7.32 -11.03
N GLU A 79 -9.48 6.42 -11.96
CA GLU A 79 -10.58 5.45 -11.84
C GLU A 79 -10.13 4.05 -12.27
N ILE A 80 -10.65 3.03 -11.61
CA ILE A 80 -10.56 1.62 -12.01
C ILE A 80 -11.96 1.18 -12.43
N TYR A 81 -12.04 0.52 -13.58
CA TYR A 81 -13.23 -0.17 -14.02
C TYR A 81 -12.99 -1.67 -13.93
N LEU A 82 -13.77 -2.37 -13.11
CA LEU A 82 -13.70 -3.83 -12.98
C LEU A 82 -14.98 -4.43 -13.52
N SER A 83 -14.87 -5.18 -14.60
CA SER A 83 -16.00 -5.85 -15.22
C SER A 83 -16.05 -7.30 -14.74
N PHE A 84 -17.23 -7.74 -14.33
CA PHE A 84 -17.47 -9.09 -13.81
C PHE A 84 -18.53 -9.79 -14.67
N LEU A 85 -18.30 -11.07 -14.90
CA LEU A 85 -19.30 -12.00 -15.44
C LEU A 85 -19.80 -12.84 -14.28
N ASP A 86 -21.11 -12.80 -14.08
CA ASP A 86 -21.74 -13.48 -12.96
C ASP A 86 -21.85 -14.98 -13.27
N TYR A 87 -21.28 -15.80 -12.39
CA TYR A 87 -21.36 -17.26 -12.49
C TYR A 87 -22.69 -17.82 -11.99
N ASP A 88 -23.31 -17.16 -10.99
CA ASP A 88 -24.58 -17.56 -10.42
C ASP A 88 -25.76 -17.15 -11.32
N TRP A 89 -25.58 -16.08 -12.11
CA TRP A 89 -26.54 -15.58 -13.09
C TRP A 89 -25.95 -15.53 -14.51
N PRO A 90 -25.89 -16.69 -15.20
CA PRO A 90 -25.28 -16.80 -16.53
C PRO A 90 -25.84 -15.78 -17.52
N GLY A 91 -24.93 -15.07 -18.20
CA GLY A 91 -25.26 -14.03 -19.18
C GLY A 91 -25.44 -12.64 -18.59
N SER A 92 -25.41 -12.48 -17.27
CA SER A 92 -25.34 -11.17 -16.64
C SER A 92 -23.89 -10.71 -16.48
N CYS A 93 -23.69 -9.41 -16.66
CA CYS A 93 -22.43 -8.74 -16.43
C CYS A 93 -22.69 -7.43 -15.71
N HIS A 94 -21.75 -7.02 -14.86
CA HIS A 94 -21.76 -5.71 -14.25
C HIS A 94 -20.36 -5.12 -14.30
N THR A 95 -20.26 -3.82 -14.03
CA THR A 95 -18.96 -3.16 -13.96
C THR A 95 -18.97 -2.16 -12.82
N ASP A 96 -18.02 -2.35 -11.91
CA ASP A 96 -17.78 -1.43 -10.83
C ASP A 96 -16.80 -0.36 -11.26
N ARG A 97 -17.07 0.86 -10.78
CA ARG A 97 -16.20 2.02 -10.95
C ARG A 97 -15.66 2.45 -9.60
N ILE A 98 -14.37 2.21 -9.40
CA ILE A 98 -13.67 2.53 -8.16
C ILE A 98 -12.84 3.79 -8.38
N SER A 99 -13.11 4.83 -7.60
CA SER A 99 -12.28 6.05 -7.57
C SER A 99 -11.09 5.84 -6.65
N LEU A 100 -9.91 6.33 -7.04
CA LEU A 100 -8.72 6.25 -6.20
C LEU A 100 -8.09 7.63 -5.95
N PRO A 101 -7.52 7.86 -4.76
CA PRO A 101 -6.80 9.08 -4.46
C PRO A 101 -5.51 9.16 -5.30
N ASP A 102 -4.99 10.37 -5.46
CA ASP A 102 -3.66 10.57 -6.00
C ASP A 102 -2.61 9.85 -5.16
N PHE A 103 -1.60 9.29 -5.81
CA PHE A 103 -0.38 8.81 -5.16
C PHE A 103 0.72 9.86 -5.25
N LYS A 104 1.27 10.23 -4.09
CA LYS A 104 2.45 11.10 -3.99
C LYS A 104 3.72 10.28 -4.03
N GLN A 105 4.77 10.87 -4.56
CA GLN A 105 6.11 10.28 -4.58
C GLN A 105 7.09 11.21 -3.88
N TYR A 106 7.95 10.62 -3.09
CA TYR A 106 9.03 11.29 -2.40
C TYR A 106 10.35 10.58 -2.63
N ASP A 107 11.41 11.36 -2.66
CA ASP A 107 12.77 10.85 -2.64
C ASP A 107 13.13 10.49 -1.20
N VAL A 108 13.91 9.42 -1.04
CA VAL A 108 14.44 9.03 0.28
C VAL A 108 15.83 9.62 0.45
N ASP A 109 16.08 10.23 1.60
CA ASP A 109 17.34 10.88 1.91
C ASP A 109 18.52 9.90 1.76
N SER A 110 19.55 10.34 1.03
CA SER A 110 20.80 9.59 0.81
C SER A 110 20.64 8.17 0.25
N SER A 111 19.57 7.89 -0.52
CA SER A 111 19.36 6.59 -1.15
C SER A 111 18.78 6.68 -2.57
N GLU A 112 18.87 5.58 -3.32
CA GLU A 112 18.23 5.44 -4.64
C GLU A 112 16.72 5.15 -4.59
N TRP A 113 16.19 4.91 -3.39
CA TRP A 113 14.80 4.54 -3.20
C TRP A 113 13.85 5.73 -3.33
N LYS A 114 12.63 5.42 -3.77
CA LYS A 114 11.50 6.33 -3.78
C LYS A 114 10.41 5.79 -2.87
N VAL A 115 9.72 6.66 -2.15
CA VAL A 115 8.52 6.30 -1.40
C VAL A 115 7.30 6.74 -2.19
N ARG A 116 6.27 5.90 -2.20
CA ARG A 116 4.96 6.23 -2.75
C ARG A 116 3.87 5.95 -1.72
N LEU A 117 2.93 6.87 -1.57
CA LEU A 117 1.78 6.69 -0.69
C LEU A 117 0.53 7.40 -1.23
N PRO A 118 -0.66 6.87 -0.92
CA PRO A 118 -1.93 7.55 -1.18
C PRO A 118 -2.00 8.91 -0.47
N LYS A 119 -2.58 9.93 -1.13
CA LYS A 119 -2.69 11.28 -0.59
C LYS A 119 -3.58 11.35 0.65
N ASP A 120 -4.63 10.54 0.71
CA ASP A 120 -5.51 10.43 1.87
C ASP A 120 -4.78 9.85 3.10
N LEU A 121 -3.86 8.90 2.89
CA LEU A 121 -3.00 8.39 3.96
C LEU A 121 -1.99 9.44 4.44
N GLU A 122 -1.39 10.20 3.51
CA GLU A 122 -0.54 11.33 3.88
C GLU A 122 -1.32 12.36 4.72
N ASP A 123 -2.55 12.68 4.31
CA ASP A 123 -3.42 13.62 5.03
C ASP A 123 -3.79 13.10 6.42
N LEU A 124 -4.07 11.80 6.56
CA LEU A 124 -4.30 11.17 7.85
C LEU A 124 -3.12 11.36 8.81
N ILE A 125 -1.89 11.08 8.34
CA ILE A 125 -0.66 11.26 9.13
C ILE A 125 -0.50 12.72 9.54
N ARG A 126 -0.70 13.67 8.61
CA ARG A 126 -0.62 15.11 8.89
C ARG A 126 -1.68 15.58 9.89
N VAL A 127 -2.89 15.03 9.83
CA VAL A 127 -3.97 15.35 10.77
C VAL A 127 -3.62 14.82 12.16
N GLN A 128 -3.11 13.59 12.27
CA GLN A 128 -2.67 13.01 13.54
C GLN A 128 -1.53 13.82 14.17
N SER A 129 -0.53 14.20 13.38
CA SER A 129 0.57 15.09 13.79
C SER A 129 0.06 16.44 14.31
N ARG A 130 -0.83 17.12 13.55
CA ARG A 130 -1.42 18.40 13.98
C ARG A 130 -2.25 18.29 15.26
N ARG A 131 -2.96 17.18 15.46
CA ARG A 131 -3.76 16.92 16.67
C ARG A 131 -2.88 16.76 17.92
N ALA A 132 -1.69 16.20 17.79
CA ALA A 132 -0.72 16.10 18.90
C ALA A 132 -0.11 17.46 19.32
N GLY A 133 -0.22 18.47 18.45
CA GLY A 133 0.11 19.86 18.78
C GLY A 133 1.61 20.06 19.00
N LYS A 134 2.03 20.27 20.25
CA LYS A 134 3.44 20.49 20.59
C LYS A 134 4.18 19.20 20.96
N ASN A 135 3.46 18.11 21.15
CA ASN A 135 4.05 16.82 21.52
C ASN A 135 4.30 15.99 20.26
N GLU A 136 5.34 15.18 20.30
CA GLU A 136 5.59 14.18 19.28
C GLU A 136 4.49 13.11 19.29
N THR A 137 4.14 12.59 18.14
CA THR A 137 3.26 11.43 17.95
C THR A 137 3.84 10.58 16.84
N GLY A 138 3.32 9.38 16.65
CA GLY A 138 3.77 8.50 15.58
C GLY A 138 2.94 7.24 15.48
N GLY A 139 3.40 6.31 14.66
CA GLY A 139 2.76 5.03 14.48
C GLY A 139 3.58 4.12 13.58
N TYR A 140 3.07 2.92 13.40
CA TYR A 140 3.64 1.91 12.53
C TYR A 140 3.17 2.11 11.09
N LEU A 141 4.02 1.77 10.13
CA LEU A 141 3.73 1.79 8.70
C LEU A 141 3.67 0.37 8.16
N MET A 142 2.64 0.09 7.37
CA MET A 142 2.51 -1.16 6.63
C MET A 142 2.43 -0.90 5.12
N GLY A 143 3.05 -1.80 4.37
CA GLY A 143 3.29 -1.59 2.96
C GLY A 143 4.09 -2.71 2.32
N CYS A 144 4.72 -2.42 1.18
CA CYS A 144 5.54 -3.38 0.46
C CYS A 144 6.73 -2.71 -0.23
N TRP A 145 7.76 -3.52 -0.50
CA TRP A 145 9.01 -3.10 -1.13
C TRP A 145 9.10 -3.66 -2.54
N ASP A 146 9.07 -2.79 -3.56
CA ASP A 146 9.42 -3.16 -4.94
C ASP A 146 10.93 -3.00 -5.14
N ILE A 147 11.65 -4.09 -4.86
CA ILE A 147 13.12 -4.14 -4.92
C ILE A 147 13.65 -3.84 -6.31
N LYS A 148 12.95 -4.30 -7.37
CA LYS A 148 13.38 -4.12 -8.75
C LYS A 148 13.29 -2.66 -9.18
N ARG A 149 12.22 -1.97 -8.77
CA ARG A 149 12.00 -0.55 -9.13
C ARG A 149 12.54 0.44 -8.09
N LYS A 150 13.09 -0.06 -6.97
CA LYS A 150 13.53 0.75 -5.83
C LYS A 150 12.42 1.67 -5.32
N VAL A 151 11.21 1.13 -5.18
CA VAL A 151 10.04 1.85 -4.66
C VAL A 151 9.52 1.18 -3.41
N VAL A 152 9.26 1.95 -2.37
CA VAL A 152 8.53 1.52 -1.16
C VAL A 152 7.13 2.09 -1.22
N TYR A 153 6.11 1.24 -1.10
CA TYR A 153 4.72 1.69 -1.00
C TYR A 153 4.30 1.69 0.45
N ILE A 154 3.86 2.83 0.97
CA ILE A 154 3.18 2.93 2.26
C ILE A 154 1.68 2.93 1.97
N LEU A 155 0.96 1.93 2.51
CA LEU A 155 -0.45 1.70 2.18
C LEU A 155 -1.35 1.72 3.40
N HIS A 156 -0.79 1.56 4.59
CA HIS A 156 -1.54 1.60 5.84
C HIS A 156 -0.69 2.13 6.99
N THR A 157 -1.35 2.68 8.01
CA THR A 157 -0.70 3.11 9.25
C THR A 157 -1.55 2.77 10.46
N PHE A 158 -0.88 2.49 11.58
CA PHE A 158 -1.51 2.20 12.86
C PHE A 158 -0.85 2.99 13.97
N VAL A 159 -1.64 3.73 14.76
CA VAL A 159 -1.17 4.46 15.94
C VAL A 159 -1.52 3.64 17.19
N PRO A 160 -0.53 3.21 17.99
CA PRO A 160 -0.79 2.41 19.18
C PRO A 160 -1.57 3.18 20.23
N THR A 161 -2.36 2.45 21.02
CA THR A 161 -3.24 3.04 22.05
C THR A 161 -2.49 3.53 23.30
N ASP A 162 -1.30 2.99 23.55
CA ASP A 162 -0.43 3.29 24.69
C ASP A 162 0.72 4.24 24.34
N ILE A 163 0.63 4.90 23.18
CA ILE A 163 1.62 5.89 22.72
C ILE A 163 1.82 7.02 23.73
N ARG A 164 3.08 7.41 23.95
CA ARG A 164 3.45 8.50 24.86
C ARG A 164 4.39 9.47 24.16
N GLY A 165 3.89 10.67 23.92
CA GLY A 165 4.61 11.76 23.29
C GLY A 165 4.87 12.93 24.24
N THR A 166 6.07 13.46 24.21
CA THR A 166 6.45 14.73 24.86
C THR A 166 6.97 15.71 23.82
N HIS A 167 7.48 16.87 24.21
CA HIS A 167 7.99 17.86 23.25
C HIS A 167 9.23 17.41 22.44
N SER A 168 9.94 16.39 22.92
CA SER A 168 11.23 15.97 22.35
C SER A 168 11.52 14.47 22.53
N LYS A 169 10.48 13.68 22.81
CA LYS A 169 10.61 12.23 23.00
C LYS A 169 9.28 11.56 22.70
N LEU A 170 9.36 10.51 21.91
CA LEU A 170 8.28 9.61 21.60
C LEU A 170 8.55 8.20 22.17
N THR A 171 7.49 7.53 22.60
CA THR A 171 7.46 6.10 22.85
C THR A 171 6.22 5.56 22.16
N LEU A 172 6.40 4.79 21.08
CA LEU A 172 5.30 4.33 20.23
C LEU A 172 4.32 3.44 20.99
N GLY A 173 4.81 2.57 21.88
CA GLY A 173 3.97 1.56 22.53
C GLY A 173 3.57 0.45 21.55
N THR A 174 2.98 -0.64 22.04
CA THR A 174 2.59 -1.79 21.20
C THR A 174 1.11 -2.16 21.35
N GLY A 175 0.35 -1.33 22.06
CA GLY A 175 -1.05 -1.55 22.38
C GLY A 175 -1.91 -1.66 21.12
N GLY A 176 -2.30 -2.90 20.80
CA GLY A 176 -3.10 -3.26 19.63
C GLY A 176 -2.31 -3.60 18.37
N TRP A 177 -0.99 -3.37 18.36
CA TRP A 177 -0.17 -3.50 17.15
C TRP A 177 -0.14 -4.93 16.59
N LYS A 178 0.08 -5.92 17.44
CA LYS A 178 0.11 -7.34 17.02
C LYS A 178 -1.19 -7.76 16.32
N ASN A 179 -2.33 -7.42 16.90
CA ASN A 179 -3.64 -7.74 16.32
C ASN A 179 -3.83 -7.07 14.97
N GLU A 180 -3.35 -5.82 14.82
CA GLU A 180 -3.45 -5.10 13.56
C GLU A 180 -2.54 -5.69 12.47
N ILE A 181 -1.30 -6.06 12.80
CA ILE A 181 -0.42 -6.78 11.87
C ILE A 181 -1.10 -8.06 11.38
N ASP A 182 -1.58 -8.89 12.31
CA ASP A 182 -2.21 -10.18 12.00
C ASP A 182 -3.45 -9.97 11.12
N ARG A 183 -4.26 -8.94 11.41
CA ARG A 183 -5.42 -8.55 10.59
C ARG A 183 -4.99 -8.18 9.17
N VAL A 184 -4.07 -7.23 9.03
CA VAL A 184 -3.62 -6.72 7.72
C VAL A 184 -2.96 -7.83 6.90
N GLN A 185 -2.11 -8.65 7.50
CA GLN A 185 -1.47 -9.77 6.81
C GLN A 185 -2.50 -10.80 6.34
N LYS A 186 -3.52 -11.11 7.14
CA LYS A 186 -4.59 -12.02 6.76
C LYS A 186 -5.43 -11.49 5.60
N LEU A 187 -5.79 -10.21 5.63
CA LEU A 187 -6.62 -9.58 4.60
C LEU A 187 -5.89 -9.41 3.27
N THR A 188 -4.56 -9.27 3.31
CA THR A 188 -3.72 -9.00 2.13
C THR A 188 -2.90 -10.21 1.67
N SER A 189 -3.18 -11.40 2.21
CA SER A 189 -2.43 -12.64 1.94
C SER A 189 -0.91 -12.47 2.14
N GLY A 190 -0.51 -11.68 3.13
CA GLY A 190 0.89 -11.39 3.45
C GLY A 190 1.61 -10.42 2.52
N SER A 191 0.89 -9.80 1.58
CA SER A 191 1.44 -8.81 0.64
C SER A 191 1.78 -7.48 1.32
N LEU A 192 0.97 -7.04 2.30
CA LEU A 192 1.32 -5.91 3.16
C LEU A 192 2.00 -6.41 4.43
N ARG A 193 3.16 -5.82 4.73
CA ARG A 193 3.97 -6.15 5.89
C ARG A 193 4.35 -4.89 6.64
N TYR A 194 4.82 -5.05 7.88
CA TYR A 194 5.48 -3.97 8.60
C TYR A 194 6.73 -3.53 7.84
N ILE A 195 6.83 -2.22 7.57
CA ILE A 195 7.94 -1.65 6.79
C ILE A 195 8.76 -0.59 7.55
N GLY A 196 8.32 -0.22 8.74
CA GLY A 196 8.97 0.75 9.62
C GLY A 196 7.97 1.72 10.22
N ASP A 197 8.46 2.84 10.74
CA ASP A 197 7.67 3.75 11.58
C ASP A 197 7.54 5.14 10.99
N TRP A 198 6.56 5.88 11.50
CA TRP A 198 6.50 7.32 11.33
C TRP A 198 6.40 8.03 12.67
N HIS A 199 6.92 9.25 12.73
CA HIS A 199 6.71 10.14 13.86
C HIS A 199 6.75 11.62 13.45
N SER A 200 6.33 12.50 14.35
CA SER A 200 6.31 13.93 14.14
C SER A 200 7.41 14.65 14.92
N HIS A 201 8.02 15.68 14.32
CA HIS A 201 8.84 16.71 14.99
C HIS A 201 8.11 18.07 14.92
N PRO A 202 7.20 18.40 15.85
CA PRO A 202 6.24 19.52 15.67
C PRO A 202 6.86 20.91 15.48
N LYS A 203 8.06 21.15 15.99
CA LYS A 203 8.80 22.43 15.85
C LYS A 203 10.20 22.25 15.25
N GLY A 204 10.49 21.06 14.74
CA GLY A 204 11.83 20.65 14.38
C GLY A 204 12.03 20.47 12.88
N SER A 205 13.29 20.21 12.55
CA SER A 205 13.69 19.64 11.28
C SER A 205 13.07 18.24 11.12
N THR A 206 12.75 17.85 9.89
CA THR A 206 12.34 16.48 9.54
C THR A 206 13.52 15.52 9.34
N LYS A 207 14.75 15.97 9.67
CA LYS A 207 15.94 15.11 9.70
C LYS A 207 15.91 14.19 10.92
N MET A 208 16.42 12.98 10.74
CA MET A 208 16.64 12.06 11.86
C MET A 208 17.62 12.64 12.88
N SER A 209 17.26 12.55 14.16
CA SER A 209 18.19 12.71 15.28
C SER A 209 18.98 11.41 15.50
N ASN A 210 20.04 11.48 16.31
CA ASN A 210 20.81 10.28 16.67
C ASN A 210 19.94 9.23 17.40
N ILE A 211 18.97 9.69 18.21
CA ILE A 211 18.04 8.81 18.93
C ILE A 211 17.13 8.07 17.93
N ASP A 212 16.70 8.74 16.87
CA ASP A 212 15.86 8.13 15.83
C ASP A 212 16.62 7.05 15.08
N VAL A 213 17.87 7.33 14.71
CA VAL A 213 18.76 6.36 14.05
C VAL A 213 18.97 5.13 14.92
N GLU A 214 19.31 5.31 16.20
CA GLU A 214 19.52 4.20 17.14
C GLU A 214 18.24 3.38 17.34
N SER A 215 17.10 4.04 17.50
CA SER A 215 15.81 3.37 17.72
C SER A 215 15.40 2.55 16.49
N CYS A 216 15.46 3.14 15.30
CA CYS A 216 15.15 2.46 14.05
C CYS A 216 16.13 1.30 13.77
N ALA A 217 17.43 1.48 14.05
CA ALA A 217 18.42 0.41 13.92
C ALA A 217 18.14 -0.75 14.89
N THR A 218 17.76 -0.45 16.14
CA THR A 218 17.40 -1.47 17.14
C THR A 218 16.23 -2.33 16.64
N THR A 219 15.14 -1.69 16.20
CA THR A 219 13.95 -2.38 15.67
C THR A 219 14.27 -3.17 14.39
N LEU A 220 15.11 -2.61 13.51
CA LEU A 220 15.59 -3.30 12.32
C LEU A 220 16.29 -4.62 12.65
N TYR A 221 17.15 -4.65 13.67
CA TYR A 221 17.85 -5.86 14.08
C TYR A 221 16.93 -6.88 14.78
N SER A 222 15.93 -6.44 15.53
CA SER A 222 15.12 -7.32 16.37
C SER A 222 13.84 -7.82 15.71
N GLU A 223 13.25 -7.06 14.79
CA GLU A 223 11.87 -7.26 14.34
C GLU A 223 11.68 -7.31 12.82
N MET A 224 12.70 -6.95 12.01
CA MET A 224 12.53 -6.82 10.56
C MET A 224 13.24 -7.91 9.75
N ASP A 225 12.46 -8.71 9.01
CA ASP A 225 12.98 -9.78 8.16
C ASP A 225 13.68 -9.29 6.87
N ASN A 226 13.43 -8.05 6.45
CA ASN A 226 13.82 -7.55 5.11
C ASN A 226 15.10 -6.71 5.08
N ASN A 227 15.85 -6.65 6.18
CA ASN A 227 17.09 -5.87 6.35
C ASN A 227 16.95 -4.38 5.95
N ARG A 228 15.73 -3.85 5.91
CA ARG A 228 15.44 -2.44 5.63
C ARG A 228 14.30 -1.96 6.51
N PHE A 229 14.45 -0.75 7.03
CA PHE A 229 13.49 -0.04 7.84
C PHE A 229 13.23 1.33 7.21
N LEU A 230 11.96 1.68 6.98
CA LEU A 230 11.55 3.00 6.54
C LEU A 230 11.16 3.87 7.74
N CYS A 231 11.79 5.02 7.88
CA CYS A 231 11.44 6.03 8.86
C CYS A 231 10.85 7.26 8.16
N LEU A 232 9.59 7.57 8.44
CA LEU A 232 8.92 8.79 7.98
C LEU A 232 8.89 9.82 9.11
N ILE A 233 9.46 10.99 8.89
CA ILE A 233 9.41 12.09 9.84
C ILE A 233 8.59 13.22 9.24
N CYS A 234 7.57 13.68 9.95
CA CYS A 234 6.75 14.80 9.54
C CYS A 234 6.86 15.97 10.49
N ASN A 235 6.69 17.18 9.98
CA ASN A 235 6.34 18.34 10.80
C ASN A 235 5.04 18.96 10.25
N ASN A 236 4.70 20.18 10.67
CA ASN A 236 3.45 20.82 10.24
C ASN A 236 3.37 21.05 8.71
N ASP A 237 4.51 21.13 8.04
CA ASP A 237 4.61 21.56 6.64
C ASP A 237 5.12 20.43 5.72
N GLN A 238 6.09 19.64 6.19
CA GLN A 238 6.92 18.76 5.36
C GLN A 238 6.92 17.32 5.86
N LEU A 239 7.20 16.40 4.93
CA LEU A 239 7.56 15.00 5.22
C LEU A 239 8.96 14.75 4.69
N SER A 240 9.74 13.98 5.44
CA SER A 240 11.00 13.40 5.01
C SER A 240 10.98 11.90 5.24
N PHE A 241 11.73 11.18 4.40
CA PHE A 241 11.77 9.72 4.39
C PHE A 241 13.22 9.28 4.45
N ASN A 242 13.51 8.36 5.35
CA ASN A 242 14.83 7.80 5.57
C ASN A 242 14.75 6.28 5.53
N ILE A 243 15.74 5.62 4.94
CA ILE A 243 15.83 4.16 4.98
C ILE A 243 17.11 3.79 5.72
N ILE A 244 16.95 2.96 6.76
CA ILE A 244 18.07 2.30 7.43
C ILE A 244 18.13 0.87 6.91
N SER A 245 19.30 0.42 6.49
CA SER A 245 19.51 -0.94 6.00
C SER A 245 20.68 -1.60 6.67
N LEU A 246 20.56 -2.89 6.95
CA LEU A 246 21.71 -3.71 7.31
C LEU A 246 22.42 -4.07 6.01
N ASN A 247 23.71 -3.73 5.91
CA ASN A 247 24.53 -4.19 4.80
C ASN A 247 24.63 -5.72 4.91
N THR A 248 24.02 -6.43 3.96
CA THR A 248 24.27 -7.84 3.69
C THR A 248 25.49 -8.00 2.82
#